data_AF-A0A967GQW9-F1
#
_entry.id   AF-A0A967GQW9-F1
#
_cell.length_a   1.000
_cell.length_b   1.000
_cell.length_c   1.000
_cell.angle_alpha   90.00
_cell.angle_beta   90.00
_cell.angle_gamma   90.00
#
_symmetry.space_group_name_H-M   'P 1'
#
loop_
_entity.id
_entity.type
_entity.pdbx_description
1 polymer ?
#
loop_
_entity_poly.entity_id
_entity_poly.type
_entity_poly.pdbx_seq_one_letter_code
_entity_poly.pdbx_strand_id
1 'polypeptide(L)'
;MPSLTRFLLFSLLLQWLALGLFRLIFWWIFRDPLDPIPPETLAKALYLGAKFDLRLCLLVHLPLAALGWIPRLNPVRSATGRRLWIGLLLAASLGLLMLYGTDLGHYAYLAARLDASSLRFLANPYESFGVLWESYPVVSGPAAACAAVALYGWVLVRNSRRLAAVGPPPLFGPRRTVAIVATVLIFAGGIYGKLSYYPLRWSDAFFSTHEFASAVALNPVLYFFETFKNRDVDQNPDVVRDFYPEMAERLGVDAPDPDRLNFDRELVGRPGEGRPNVVIVLLESLAYYKTGFSGNPLDPSPNLDALAQEGVLFRRFYAPHGGTARAVFSSFTGLPDVEPNKTSTRNPLIVNQHTLFNSFVGYEKFYFLGGSASWANIRALLKTNIP
;
A
#
# COMPACT_ATOMS: atom_id res chain seq x y z
N MET A 1 -14.56 -9.63 31.75
CA MET A 1 -14.04 -10.13 30.46
C MET A 1 -13.53 -11.56 30.61
N PRO A 2 -13.79 -12.46 29.65
CA PRO A 2 -13.24 -13.82 29.63
C PRO A 2 -11.71 -13.83 29.69
N SER A 3 -11.11 -14.87 30.31
CA SER A 3 -9.65 -15.00 30.41
C SER A 3 -8.97 -15.12 29.04
N LEU A 4 -9.61 -15.78 28.06
CA LEU A 4 -9.15 -15.81 26.67
C LEU A 4 -9.10 -14.41 26.06
N THR A 5 -10.16 -13.62 26.19
CA THR A 5 -10.22 -12.26 25.66
C THR A 5 -9.15 -11.37 26.30
N ARG A 6 -8.92 -11.49 27.62
CA ARG A 6 -7.85 -10.77 28.31
C ARG A 6 -6.46 -11.17 27.79
N PHE A 7 -6.20 -12.46 27.63
CA PHE A 7 -4.94 -12.96 27.06
C PHE A 7 -4.73 -12.42 25.65
N LEU A 8 -5.76 -12.50 24.80
CA LEU A 8 -5.74 -12.06 23.42
C LEU A 8 -5.53 -10.55 23.29
N LEU A 9 -6.25 -9.72 24.06
CA LEU A 9 -6.07 -8.28 24.03
C LEU A 9 -4.67 -7.88 24.51
N PHE A 10 -4.16 -8.56 25.53
CA PHE A 10 -2.81 -8.31 26.03
C PHE A 10 -1.73 -8.70 25.01
N SER A 11 -1.81 -9.90 24.41
CA SER A 11 -0.82 -10.33 23.42
C SER A 11 -0.87 -9.45 22.17
N LEU A 12 -2.08 -9.07 21.73
CA LEU A 12 -2.28 -8.17 20.61
C LEU A 12 -1.72 -6.78 20.89
N LEU A 13 -1.99 -6.20 22.06
CA LEU A 13 -1.45 -4.90 22.46
C LEU A 13 0.07 -4.93 22.47
N LEU A 14 0.67 -5.97 23.06
CA LEU A 14 2.11 -6.10 23.15
C LEU A 14 2.77 -6.21 21.77
N GLN A 15 2.19 -7.01 20.86
CA GLN A 15 2.67 -7.11 19.48
C GLN A 15 2.48 -5.80 18.72
N TRP A 16 1.34 -5.13 18.88
CA TRP A 16 1.07 -3.85 18.22
C TRP A 16 2.02 -2.75 18.67
N LEU A 17 2.31 -2.66 19.98
CA LEU A 17 3.32 -1.74 20.52
C LEU A 17 4.72 -2.06 20.00
N ALA A 18 5.07 -3.35 19.85
CA ALA A 18 6.35 -3.74 19.27
C ALA A 18 6.47 -3.27 17.82
N LEU A 19 5.45 -3.50 16.97
CA LEU A 19 5.45 -3.00 15.59
C LEU A 19 5.47 -1.47 15.52
N GLY A 20 4.72 -0.79 16.40
CA GLY A 20 4.77 0.67 16.53
C GLY A 20 6.16 1.18 16.90
N LEU A 21 6.87 0.50 17.81
CA LEU A 21 8.25 0.82 18.14
C LEU A 21 9.18 0.64 16.92
N PHE A 22 9.03 -0.45 16.15
CA PHE A 22 9.78 -0.62 14.90
C PHE A 22 9.54 0.52 13.91
N ARG A 23 8.31 1.00 13.79
CA ARG A 23 7.97 2.15 12.95
C ARG A 23 8.66 3.44 13.42
N LEU A 24 8.69 3.68 14.73
CA LEU A 24 9.40 4.82 15.30
C LEU A 24 10.91 4.71 15.09
N ILE A 25 11.48 3.51 15.25
CA ILE A 25 12.89 3.23 14.94
C ILE A 25 13.17 3.47 13.46
N PHE A 26 12.31 2.98 12.56
CA PHE A 26 12.43 3.21 11.12
C PHE A 26 12.44 4.70 10.79
N TRP A 27 11.46 5.45 11.29
CA TRP A 27 11.42 6.90 11.11
C TRP A 27 12.67 7.59 11.66
N TRP A 28 13.14 7.18 12.84
CA TRP A 28 14.32 7.78 13.47
C TRP A 28 15.61 7.54 12.67
N ILE A 29 15.79 6.33 12.13
CA ILE A 29 17.00 5.94 11.38
C ILE A 29 17.07 6.67 10.03
N PHE A 30 15.95 6.79 9.32
CA PHE A 30 15.92 7.26 7.93
C PHE A 30 15.42 8.70 7.75
N ARG A 31 15.16 9.43 8.83
CA ARG A 31 14.82 10.86 8.70
C ARG A 31 15.98 11.63 8.10
N ASP A 32 15.68 12.47 7.11
CA ASP A 32 16.62 13.43 6.55
C ASP A 32 16.44 14.79 7.25
N PRO A 33 17.46 15.33 7.94
CA PRO A 33 17.39 16.68 8.50
C PRO A 33 17.21 17.78 7.45
N LEU A 34 17.59 17.54 6.19
CA LEU A 34 17.46 18.49 5.07
C LEU A 34 16.07 18.48 4.43
N ASP A 35 15.32 17.38 4.58
CA ASP A 35 13.92 17.25 4.11
C ASP A 35 13.03 16.67 5.23
N PRO A 36 12.74 17.47 6.28
CA PRO A 36 11.96 16.99 7.41
C PRO A 36 10.48 16.89 7.07
N ILE A 37 9.86 15.76 7.43
CA ILE A 37 8.41 15.58 7.30
C ILE A 37 7.68 16.64 8.15
N PRO A 38 6.75 17.43 7.58
CA PRO A 38 5.93 18.37 8.33
C PRO A 38 5.20 17.68 9.50
N PRO A 39 5.07 18.30 10.69
CA PRO A 39 4.54 17.62 11.88
C PRO A 39 3.14 17.02 11.69
N GLU A 40 2.25 17.71 10.98
CA GLU A 40 0.90 17.21 10.68
C GLU A 40 0.92 15.98 9.75
N THR A 41 1.80 16.02 8.74
CA THR A 41 2.04 14.91 7.81
C THR A 41 2.63 13.71 8.55
N LEU A 42 3.59 13.94 9.45
CA LEU A 42 4.18 12.89 10.28
C LEU A 42 3.15 12.26 11.22
N ALA A 43 2.34 13.07 11.91
CA ALA A 43 1.28 12.58 12.79
C ALA A 43 0.28 11.70 12.02
N LYS A 44 -0.09 12.12 10.80
CA LYS A 44 -0.95 11.34 9.92
C LYS A 44 -0.28 10.05 9.42
N ALA A 45 1.01 10.08 9.08
CA ALA A 45 1.77 8.91 8.70
C ALA A 45 1.80 7.87 9.83
N LEU A 46 2.11 8.30 11.06
CA LEU A 46 2.13 7.45 12.24
C LEU A 46 0.74 6.89 12.57
N TYR A 47 -0.31 7.71 12.46
CA TYR A 47 -1.70 7.26 12.65
C TYR A 47 -2.09 6.16 11.65
N LEU A 48 -1.81 6.36 10.36
CA LEU A 48 -2.09 5.36 9.32
C LEU A 48 -1.24 4.11 9.51
N GLY A 49 0.04 4.28 9.79
CA GLY A 49 0.98 3.20 10.09
C GLY A 49 0.52 2.34 11.25
N ALA A 50 0.13 2.96 12.37
CA ALA A 50 -0.40 2.26 13.53
C ALA A 50 -1.66 1.44 13.20
N LYS A 51 -2.52 1.91 12.27
CA LYS A 51 -3.68 1.15 11.81
C LYS A 51 -3.31 -0.05 10.95
N PHE A 52 -2.31 0.09 10.08
CA PHE A 52 -1.78 -1.04 9.32
C PHE A 52 -1.13 -2.08 10.24
N ASP A 53 -0.37 -1.64 11.24
CA ASP A 53 0.21 -2.53 12.25
C ASP A 53 -0.86 -3.27 13.03
N LEU A 54 -1.92 -2.57 13.45
CA LEU A 54 -3.04 -3.18 14.15
C LEU A 54 -3.72 -4.24 13.29
N ARG A 55 -3.97 -3.95 12.01
CA ARG A 55 -4.53 -4.91 11.06
C ARG A 55 -3.64 -6.16 10.97
N LEU A 56 -2.32 -6.00 10.83
CA LEU A 56 -1.40 -7.14 10.77
C LEU A 56 -1.45 -7.97 12.06
N CYS A 57 -1.40 -7.32 13.23
CA CYS A 57 -1.54 -8.00 14.52
C CYS A 57 -2.86 -8.77 14.64
N LEU A 58 -3.97 -8.19 14.18
CA LEU A 58 -5.28 -8.84 14.17
C LEU A 58 -5.30 -10.06 13.24
N LEU A 59 -4.69 -9.98 12.05
CA LEU A 59 -4.59 -11.12 11.13
C LEU A 59 -3.76 -12.26 11.73
N VAL A 60 -2.64 -11.94 12.37
CA VAL A 60 -1.79 -12.93 13.07
C VAL A 60 -2.54 -13.59 14.23
N HIS A 61 -3.35 -12.82 14.97
CA HIS A 61 -4.12 -13.32 16.11
C HIS A 61 -5.45 -13.97 15.73
N LEU A 62 -5.89 -13.88 14.46
CA LEU A 62 -7.19 -14.35 14.01
C LEU A 62 -7.41 -15.85 14.27
N PRO A 63 -6.44 -16.75 14.00
CA PRO A 63 -6.61 -18.19 14.30
C PRO A 63 -6.81 -18.45 15.80
N LEU A 64 -6.06 -17.73 16.66
CA LEU A 64 -6.22 -17.81 18.11
C LEU A 64 -7.59 -17.28 18.56
N ALA A 65 -8.06 -16.18 17.95
CA ALA A 65 -9.37 -15.60 18.24
C ALA A 65 -10.51 -16.57 17.92
N ALA A 66 -10.40 -17.31 16.80
CA ALA A 66 -11.39 -18.27 16.35
C ALA A 66 -11.35 -19.58 17.16
N LEU A 67 -10.17 -20.17 17.34
CA LEU A 67 -10.03 -21.53 17.87
C LEU A 67 -9.71 -21.58 19.38
N GLY A 68 -9.27 -20.48 19.98
CA GLY A 68 -8.92 -20.40 21.41
C GLY A 68 -10.12 -20.60 22.37
N TRP A 69 -11.35 -20.53 21.86
CA TRP A 69 -12.57 -20.83 22.61
C TRP A 69 -12.78 -22.33 22.86
N ILE A 70 -12.10 -23.20 22.10
CA ILE A 70 -12.13 -24.64 22.29
C ILE A 70 -11.34 -24.99 23.57
N PRO A 71 -11.92 -25.68 24.57
CA PRO A 71 -11.27 -25.88 25.88
C PRO A 71 -9.85 -26.47 25.81
N ARG A 72 -9.64 -27.47 24.95
CA ARG A 72 -8.33 -28.12 24.75
C ARG A 72 -7.29 -27.20 24.10
N LEU A 73 -7.73 -26.27 23.26
CA LEU A 73 -6.88 -25.30 22.57
C LEU A 73 -6.78 -23.97 23.33
N ASN A 74 -7.47 -23.80 24.45
CA ASN A 74 -7.45 -22.51 25.15
C ASN A 74 -6.06 -22.22 25.77
N PRO A 75 -5.41 -21.09 25.45
CA PRO A 75 -4.07 -20.78 25.91
C PRO A 75 -3.95 -20.47 27.41
N VAL A 76 -5.08 -20.30 28.11
CA VAL A 76 -5.11 -20.05 29.56
C VAL A 76 -5.51 -21.33 30.31
N ARG A 77 -6.49 -22.08 29.81
CA ARG A 77 -7.04 -23.26 30.49
C ARG A 77 -6.28 -24.57 30.23
N SER A 78 -5.60 -24.68 29.08
CA SER A 78 -4.92 -25.89 28.65
C SER A 78 -3.42 -25.66 28.51
N ALA A 79 -2.61 -26.58 29.06
CA ALA A 79 -1.16 -26.54 28.88
C ALA A 79 -0.77 -26.76 27.41
N THR A 80 -1.47 -27.65 26.71
CA THR A 80 -1.27 -27.90 25.28
C THR A 80 -1.66 -26.69 24.44
N GLY A 81 -2.84 -26.11 24.71
CA GLY A 81 -3.29 -24.88 24.03
C GLY A 81 -2.32 -23.72 24.25
N ARG A 82 -1.78 -23.58 25.46
CA ARG A 82 -0.75 -22.59 25.77
C ARG A 82 0.51 -22.78 24.95
N ARG A 83 1.06 -24.00 24.91
CA ARG A 83 2.28 -24.31 24.14
C ARG A 83 2.06 -24.07 22.64
N LEU A 84 0.93 -24.52 22.10
CA LEU A 84 0.56 -24.33 20.70
C LEU A 84 0.48 -22.85 20.33
N TRP A 85 -0.38 -22.07 20.99
CA TRP A 85 -0.61 -20.68 20.60
C TRP A 85 0.57 -19.77 20.88
N ILE A 86 1.26 -19.95 22.01
CA ILE A 86 2.48 -19.19 22.26
C ILE A 86 3.55 -19.58 21.22
N GLY A 87 3.72 -20.87 20.92
CA GLY A 87 4.63 -21.30 19.85
C GLY A 87 4.33 -20.67 18.49
N LEU A 88 3.06 -20.67 18.07
CA LEU A 88 2.63 -20.03 16.83
C LEU A 88 2.86 -18.51 16.84
N LEU A 89 2.53 -17.82 17.94
CA LEU A 89 2.78 -16.39 18.07
C LEU A 89 4.27 -16.06 18.09
N LEU A 90 5.12 -16.92 18.67
CA LEU A 90 6.57 -16.76 18.66
C LEU A 90 7.15 -16.96 17.26
N ALA A 91 6.72 -18.01 16.55
CA ALA A 91 7.13 -18.25 15.17
C ALA A 91 6.71 -17.09 14.26
N ALA A 92 5.47 -16.62 14.38
CA ALA A 92 4.98 -15.46 13.64
C ALA A 92 5.78 -14.20 14.00
N SER A 93 6.04 -13.95 15.28
CA SER A 93 6.81 -12.78 15.72
C SER A 93 8.25 -12.83 15.20
N LEU A 94 8.91 -13.99 15.24
CA LEU A 94 10.25 -14.15 14.68
C LEU A 94 10.26 -13.87 13.18
N GLY A 95 9.32 -14.45 12.42
CA GLY A 95 9.20 -14.19 10.98
C GLY A 95 8.93 -12.72 10.67
N LEU A 96 8.09 -12.05 11.45
CA LEU A 96 7.84 -10.61 11.32
C LEU A 96 9.10 -9.78 11.61
N LEU A 97 9.84 -10.08 12.68
CA LEU A 97 11.07 -9.37 13.01
C LEU A 97 12.13 -9.56 11.92
N MET A 98 12.24 -10.74 11.33
CA MET A 98 13.12 -10.98 10.19
C MET A 98 12.70 -10.13 8.99
N LEU A 99 11.41 -10.11 8.63
CA LEU A 99 10.92 -9.27 7.53
C LEU A 99 11.13 -7.77 7.78
N TYR A 100 10.92 -7.28 9.00
CA TYR A 100 11.21 -5.90 9.38
C TYR A 100 12.71 -5.59 9.33
N GLY A 101 13.56 -6.54 9.73
CA GLY A 101 15.02 -6.41 9.58
C GLY A 101 15.45 -6.34 8.12
N THR A 102 14.91 -7.21 7.26
CA THR A 102 15.14 -7.16 5.81
C THR A 102 14.65 -5.85 5.21
N ASP A 103 13.49 -5.35 5.64
CA ASP A 103 12.94 -4.08 5.20
C ASP A 103 13.81 -2.88 5.57
N LEU A 104 14.42 -2.87 6.77
CA LEU A 104 15.42 -1.84 7.12
C LEU A 104 16.60 -1.84 6.13
N GLY A 105 17.13 -3.02 5.81
CA GLY A 105 18.23 -3.12 4.85
C GLY A 105 17.81 -2.73 3.44
N HIS A 106 16.65 -3.20 2.98
CA HIS A 106 16.10 -2.85 1.68
C HIS A 106 15.89 -1.34 1.54
N TYR A 107 15.36 -0.68 2.56
CA TYR A 107 15.16 0.77 2.55
C TYR A 107 16.49 1.52 2.58
N ALA A 108 17.48 1.06 3.35
CA ALA A 108 18.82 1.66 3.36
C ALA A 108 19.50 1.61 1.98
N TYR A 109 19.24 0.55 1.21
CA TYR A 109 19.86 0.34 -0.11
C TYR A 109 19.10 1.05 -1.25
N LEU A 110 17.77 1.02 -1.24
CA LEU A 110 16.93 1.47 -2.38
C LEU A 110 16.04 2.66 -2.08
N ALA A 111 16.02 3.18 -0.85
CA ALA A 111 15.06 4.18 -0.37
C ALA A 111 13.58 3.76 -0.57
N ALA A 112 13.32 2.46 -0.73
CA ALA A 112 12.01 1.87 -0.98
C ALA A 112 11.65 0.83 0.09
N ARG A 113 10.38 0.77 0.49
CA ARG A 113 9.89 -0.24 1.45
C ARG A 113 9.94 -1.63 0.83
N LEU A 114 10.06 -2.66 1.66
CA LEU A 114 10.14 -4.04 1.20
C LEU A 114 8.90 -4.43 0.37
N ASP A 115 9.14 -4.90 -0.85
CA ASP A 115 8.11 -5.32 -1.80
C ASP A 115 8.49 -6.63 -2.51
N ALA A 116 7.56 -7.16 -3.30
CA ALA A 116 7.72 -8.45 -3.95
C ALA A 116 8.89 -8.55 -4.95
N SER A 117 9.39 -7.42 -5.47
CA SER A 117 10.58 -7.42 -6.35
C SER A 117 11.81 -7.94 -5.64
N SER A 118 11.86 -7.86 -4.30
CA SER A 118 12.93 -8.43 -3.47
C SER A 118 13.09 -9.95 -3.63
N LEU A 119 12.07 -10.66 -4.13
CA LEU A 119 12.17 -12.11 -4.38
C LEU A 119 13.21 -12.45 -5.44
N ARG A 120 13.60 -11.51 -6.31
CA ARG A 120 14.69 -11.71 -7.29
C ARG A 120 16.02 -12.09 -6.63
N PHE A 121 16.26 -11.64 -5.40
CA PHE A 121 17.48 -11.99 -4.65
C PHE A 121 17.53 -13.48 -4.25
N LEU A 122 16.40 -14.20 -4.33
CA LEU A 122 16.36 -15.65 -4.14
C LEU A 122 16.79 -16.43 -5.39
N ALA A 123 16.95 -15.78 -6.55
CA ALA A 123 17.42 -16.46 -7.76
C ALA A 123 18.89 -16.89 -7.63
N ASN A 124 19.74 -16.02 -7.05
CA ASN A 124 21.14 -16.30 -6.72
C ASN A 124 21.40 -16.12 -5.21
N PRO A 125 20.98 -17.08 -4.36
CA PRO A 125 21.06 -16.95 -2.91
C PRO A 125 22.49 -16.82 -2.38
N TYR A 126 23.46 -17.48 -3.03
CA TYR A 126 24.86 -17.45 -2.58
C TYR A 126 25.46 -16.04 -2.68
N GLU A 127 25.34 -15.42 -3.85
CA GLU A 127 25.83 -14.05 -4.09
C GLU A 127 25.06 -13.03 -3.23
N SER A 128 23.72 -13.15 -3.20
CA SER A 128 22.88 -12.25 -2.39
C SER A 128 23.18 -12.36 -0.90
N PHE A 129 23.50 -13.57 -0.40
CA PHE A 129 23.92 -13.77 0.98
C PHE A 129 25.29 -13.16 1.27
N GLY A 130 26.23 -13.24 0.32
CA GLY A 130 27.54 -12.57 0.44
C GLY A 130 27.38 -11.06 0.67
N VAL A 131 26.58 -10.40 -0.17
CA VAL A 131 26.27 -8.96 -0.04
C VAL A 131 25.59 -8.66 1.31
N LEU A 132 24.65 -9.53 1.73
CA LEU A 132 23.98 -9.37 3.02
C LEU A 132 24.95 -9.48 4.20
N TRP A 133 25.88 -10.43 4.14
CA TRP A 133 26.85 -10.68 5.21
C TRP A 133 27.84 -9.53 5.38
N GLU A 134 28.28 -8.94 4.27
CA GLU A 134 29.21 -7.81 4.28
C GLU A 134 28.55 -6.49 4.68
N SER A 135 27.29 -6.29 4.30
CA SER A 135 26.61 -4.99 4.42
C SER A 135 25.73 -4.86 5.67
N TYR A 136 25.30 -5.97 6.28
CA TYR A 136 24.29 -5.96 7.35
C TYR A 136 24.66 -6.82 8.57
N PRO A 137 24.10 -6.51 9.75
CA PRO A 137 24.36 -7.24 10.99
C PRO A 137 23.66 -8.61 11.02
N VAL A 138 24.10 -9.54 10.17
CA VAL A 138 23.52 -10.88 9.98
C VAL A 138 23.68 -11.83 11.18
N VAL A 139 24.57 -11.53 12.12
CA VAL A 139 24.70 -12.29 13.38
C VAL A 139 23.96 -11.60 14.52
N SER A 140 24.28 -10.33 14.77
CA SER A 140 23.73 -9.58 15.91
C SER A 140 22.26 -9.24 15.73
N GLY A 141 21.78 -8.99 14.51
CA GLY A 141 20.38 -8.74 14.20
C GLY A 141 19.48 -9.93 14.55
N PRO A 142 19.71 -11.12 13.97
CA PRO A 142 18.96 -12.33 14.33
C PRO A 142 19.08 -12.72 15.80
N ALA A 143 20.26 -12.55 16.42
CA ALA A 143 20.42 -12.79 17.85
C ALA A 143 19.53 -11.86 18.71
N ALA A 144 19.48 -10.57 18.39
CA ALA A 144 18.61 -9.60 19.05
C ALA A 144 17.13 -9.92 18.84
N ALA A 145 16.75 -10.34 17.62
CA ALA A 145 15.38 -10.77 17.33
C ALA A 145 14.99 -12.02 18.14
N CYS A 146 15.87 -13.02 18.22
CA CYS A 146 15.66 -14.21 19.06
C CYS A 146 15.51 -13.84 20.54
N ALA A 147 16.34 -12.92 21.06
CA ALA A 147 16.23 -12.44 22.43
C ALA A 147 14.90 -11.71 22.69
N ALA A 148 14.47 -10.84 21.77
CA ALA A 148 13.20 -10.13 21.85
C ALA A 148 12.00 -11.10 21.81
N VAL A 149 12.04 -12.11 20.95
CA VAL A 149 11.01 -13.17 20.87
C VAL A 149 11.00 -14.01 22.13
N ALA A 150 12.15 -14.38 22.69
CA ALA A 150 12.25 -15.12 23.95
C ALA A 150 11.63 -14.32 25.12
N LEU A 151 11.93 -13.01 25.19
CA LEU A 151 11.33 -12.10 26.18
C LEU A 151 9.81 -12.03 26.00
N TYR A 152 9.33 -11.83 24.77
CA TYR A 152 7.90 -11.83 24.44
C TYR A 152 7.22 -13.13 24.89
N GLY A 153 7.82 -14.29 24.58
CA GLY A 153 7.33 -15.60 25.00
C GLY A 153 7.28 -15.77 26.50
N TRP A 154 8.32 -15.35 27.22
CA TRP A 154 8.34 -15.34 28.68
C TRP A 154 7.20 -14.50 29.27
N VAL A 155 6.98 -13.30 28.74
CA VAL A 155 5.87 -12.42 29.16
C VAL A 155 4.51 -13.08 28.90
N LEU A 156 4.31 -13.69 27.72
CA LEU A 156 3.05 -14.38 27.37
C LEU A 156 2.80 -15.60 28.28
N VAL A 157 3.81 -16.42 28.54
CA VAL A 157 3.69 -17.58 29.44
C VAL A 157 3.34 -17.11 30.85
N ARG A 158 4.01 -16.08 31.36
CA ARG A 158 3.73 -15.49 32.67
C ARG A 158 2.31 -14.95 32.75
N ASN A 159 1.86 -14.21 31.75
CA ASN A 159 0.49 -13.67 31.69
C ASN A 159 -0.56 -14.79 31.63
N SER A 160 -0.36 -15.80 30.78
CA SER A 160 -1.26 -16.95 30.70
C SER A 160 -1.36 -17.70 32.04
N ARG A 161 -0.24 -17.98 32.70
CA ARG A 161 -0.23 -18.64 34.02
C ARG A 161 -0.93 -17.80 35.09
N ARG A 162 -0.71 -16.47 35.11
CA ARG A 162 -1.42 -15.55 36.00
C ARG A 162 -2.93 -15.59 35.78
N LEU A 163 -3.37 -15.51 34.53
CA LEU A 163 -4.78 -15.58 34.17
C LEU A 163 -5.42 -16.93 34.49
N ALA A 164 -4.64 -18.02 34.45
CA ALA A 164 -5.10 -19.34 34.86
C ALA A 164 -5.29 -19.43 36.38
N ALA A 165 -4.38 -18.83 37.16
CA ALA A 165 -4.42 -18.84 38.62
C ALA A 165 -5.60 -18.05 39.23
N VAL A 166 -6.03 -16.97 38.57
CA VAL A 166 -7.19 -16.16 39.01
C VAL A 166 -8.53 -16.93 38.88
N GLY A 167 -8.55 -18.06 38.15
CA GLY A 167 -9.76 -18.83 37.87
C GLY A 167 -10.68 -18.13 36.85
N PRO A 168 -11.41 -18.87 36.00
CA PRO A 168 -12.33 -18.24 35.06
C PRO A 168 -13.53 -17.67 35.82
N PRO A 169 -13.98 -16.43 35.56
CA PRO A 169 -15.33 -16.05 35.94
C PRO A 169 -16.30 -17.01 35.24
N PRO A 170 -17.31 -17.58 35.93
CA PRO A 170 -18.31 -18.40 35.29
C PRO A 170 -19.05 -17.54 34.26
N LEU A 171 -18.80 -17.81 32.98
CA LEU A 171 -19.51 -17.17 31.88
C LEU A 171 -20.46 -18.19 31.29
N PHE A 172 -21.66 -18.24 31.85
CA PHE A 172 -22.79 -19.00 31.32
C PHE A 172 -23.77 -18.05 30.61
N GLY A 173 -24.46 -18.58 29.60
CA GLY A 173 -25.53 -17.86 28.90
C GLY A 173 -25.08 -16.60 28.13
N PRO A 174 -25.88 -15.52 28.12
CA PRO A 174 -25.76 -14.40 27.17
C PRO A 174 -24.45 -13.64 27.28
N ARG A 175 -23.81 -13.59 28.46
CA ARG A 175 -22.54 -12.88 28.67
C ARG A 175 -21.38 -13.49 27.86
N ARG A 176 -21.39 -14.81 27.62
CA ARG A 176 -20.40 -15.47 26.75
C ARG A 176 -20.62 -15.10 25.29
N THR A 177 -21.87 -15.12 24.84
CA THR A 177 -22.26 -14.71 23.48
C THR A 177 -21.85 -13.27 23.21
N VAL A 178 -22.15 -12.34 24.12
CA VAL A 178 -21.75 -10.93 23.99
C VAL A 178 -20.23 -10.79 23.86
N ALA A 179 -19.44 -11.52 24.64
CA ALA A 179 -17.98 -11.44 24.56
C ALA A 179 -17.42 -11.98 23.23
N ILE A 180 -18.00 -13.06 22.70
CA ILE A 180 -17.63 -13.61 21.39
C ILE A 180 -18.01 -12.63 20.29
N VAL A 181 -19.25 -12.14 20.27
CA VAL A 181 -19.73 -11.17 19.29
C VAL A 181 -18.88 -9.90 19.32
N ALA A 182 -18.59 -9.36 20.50
CA ALA A 182 -17.72 -8.19 20.65
C ALA A 182 -16.30 -8.46 20.10
N THR A 183 -15.74 -9.65 20.36
CA THR A 183 -14.42 -10.03 19.81
C THR A 183 -14.47 -10.09 18.28
N VAL A 184 -15.51 -10.69 17.70
CA VAL A 184 -15.70 -10.75 16.24
C VAL A 184 -15.84 -9.35 15.65
N LEU A 185 -16.64 -8.47 16.25
CA LEU A 185 -16.83 -7.10 15.78
C LEU A 185 -15.55 -6.28 15.86
N ILE A 186 -14.76 -6.43 16.92
CA ILE A 186 -13.44 -5.77 17.06
C ILE A 186 -12.47 -6.26 15.98
N PHE A 187 -12.41 -7.57 15.73
CA PHE A 187 -11.55 -8.12 14.69
C PHE A 187 -12.00 -7.70 13.30
N ALA A 188 -13.29 -7.83 12.99
CA ALA A 188 -13.86 -7.41 11.72
C ALA A 188 -13.64 -5.91 11.48
N GLY A 189 -13.97 -5.06 12.46
CA GLY A 189 -13.80 -3.61 12.38
C GLY A 189 -12.34 -3.18 12.31
N GLY A 190 -11.44 -3.81 13.08
CA GLY A 190 -10.01 -3.51 13.08
C GLY A 190 -9.29 -4.00 11.81
N ILE A 191 -9.63 -5.18 11.30
CA ILE A 191 -9.15 -5.66 10.00
C ILE A 191 -9.72 -4.78 8.89
N TYR A 192 -10.97 -4.33 8.97
CA TYR A 192 -11.53 -3.39 8.00
C TYR A 192 -10.83 -2.02 8.08
N GLY A 193 -10.52 -1.54 9.29
CA GLY A 193 -9.56 -0.47 9.57
C GLY A 193 -10.02 0.96 9.24
N LYS A 194 -11.25 1.16 8.75
CA LYS A 194 -11.75 2.49 8.38
C LYS A 194 -13.28 2.53 8.41
N LEU A 195 -13.85 3.63 8.89
CA LEU A 195 -15.31 3.86 8.80
C LEU A 195 -15.65 4.50 7.45
N SER A 196 -15.51 3.74 6.37
CA SER A 196 -15.84 4.18 5.01
C SER A 196 -16.29 3.00 4.15
N TYR A 197 -16.80 3.25 2.95
CA TYR A 197 -17.25 2.19 2.03
C TYR A 197 -16.15 1.21 1.61
N TYR A 198 -14.89 1.66 1.60
CA TYR A 198 -13.74 0.79 1.35
C TYR A 198 -12.96 0.55 2.65
N PRO A 199 -12.43 -0.68 2.84
CA PRO A 199 -11.51 -0.94 3.95
C PRO A 199 -10.24 -0.10 3.79
N LEU A 200 -9.42 0.00 4.84
CA LEU A 200 -8.08 0.58 4.76
C LEU A 200 -7.30 -0.13 3.61
N ARG A 201 -6.65 0.61 2.73
CA ARG A 201 -5.88 0.09 1.58
C ARG A 201 -4.48 0.67 1.60
N TRP A 202 -3.52 -0.01 0.98
CA TRP A 202 -2.15 0.49 0.85
C TRP A 202 -2.11 1.91 0.28
N SER A 203 -3.04 2.26 -0.62
CA SER A 203 -3.14 3.60 -1.23
C SER A 203 -3.51 4.70 -0.24
N ASP A 204 -4.07 4.38 0.94
CA ASP A 204 -4.27 5.37 2.01
C ASP A 204 -2.93 5.84 2.61
N ALA A 205 -1.85 5.05 2.51
CA ALA A 205 -0.51 5.45 2.95
C ALA A 205 0.12 6.52 2.05
N PHE A 206 -0.29 6.59 0.78
CA PHE A 206 0.14 7.60 -0.19
C PHE A 206 -0.78 8.82 -0.12
N PHE A 207 -0.71 9.55 0.99
CA PHE A 207 -1.60 10.69 1.27
C PHE A 207 -0.95 12.06 1.08
N SER A 208 0.36 12.09 0.80
CA SER A 208 1.20 13.29 0.67
C SER A 208 2.18 13.08 -0.48
N THR A 209 2.68 14.17 -1.06
CA THR A 209 3.80 14.17 -2.02
C THR A 209 5.17 13.93 -1.39
N HIS A 210 5.27 14.01 -0.06
CA HIS A 210 6.50 13.69 0.66
C HIS A 210 6.68 12.16 0.70
N GLU A 211 7.67 11.66 -0.05
CA GLU A 211 7.89 10.23 -0.26
C GLU A 211 8.14 9.48 1.05
N PHE A 212 9.04 10.00 1.90
CA PHE A 212 9.36 9.39 3.18
C PHE A 212 8.15 9.29 4.13
N ALA A 213 7.22 10.24 4.09
CA ALA A 213 5.99 10.16 4.89
C ALA A 213 5.13 8.94 4.52
N SER A 214 5.06 8.61 3.24
CA SER A 214 4.35 7.42 2.76
C SER A 214 5.08 6.14 3.18
N ALA A 215 6.42 6.12 3.10
CA ALA A 215 7.25 5.02 3.60
C ALA A 215 7.03 4.77 5.11
N VAL A 216 6.97 5.84 5.91
CA VAL A 216 6.68 5.78 7.36
C VAL A 216 5.25 5.33 7.65
N ALA A 217 4.29 5.53 6.73
CA ALA A 217 2.90 5.09 6.89
C ALA A 217 2.68 3.62 6.48
N LEU A 218 3.49 3.10 5.55
CA LEU A 218 3.36 1.71 5.08
C LEU A 218 3.71 0.70 6.17
N ASN A 219 3.06 -0.46 6.15
CA ASN A 219 3.51 -1.65 6.87
C ASN A 219 4.16 -2.58 5.84
N PRO A 220 5.43 -2.97 6.01
CA PRO A 220 6.21 -3.62 4.96
C PRO A 220 5.69 -5.01 4.65
N VAL A 221 5.18 -5.73 5.65
CA VAL A 221 4.63 -7.08 5.47
C VAL A 221 3.33 -7.00 4.68
N LEU A 222 2.41 -6.10 5.05
CA LEU A 222 1.17 -5.92 4.28
C LEU A 222 1.46 -5.40 2.88
N TYR A 223 2.42 -4.48 2.72
CA TYR A 223 2.82 -3.93 1.43
C TYR A 223 3.45 -5.00 0.51
N PHE A 224 4.31 -5.86 1.06
CA PHE A 224 4.87 -7.01 0.37
C PHE A 224 3.79 -7.93 -0.17
N PHE A 225 2.77 -8.30 0.64
CA PHE A 225 1.68 -9.14 0.16
C PHE A 225 0.76 -8.46 -0.85
N GLU A 226 0.64 -7.12 -0.82
CA GLU A 226 -0.09 -6.37 -1.84
C GLU A 226 0.66 -6.34 -3.17
N THR A 227 1.98 -6.13 -3.15
CA THR A 227 2.84 -6.12 -4.34
C THR A 227 3.08 -7.52 -4.90
N PHE A 228 3.01 -8.56 -4.07
CA PHE A 228 3.14 -9.96 -4.50
C PHE A 228 2.04 -10.40 -5.48
N LYS A 229 0.92 -9.67 -5.54
CA LYS A 229 -0.13 -9.87 -6.55
C LYS A 229 0.30 -9.42 -7.95
N ASN A 230 1.34 -8.60 -8.04
CA ASN A 230 1.93 -8.08 -9.28
C ASN A 230 3.31 -8.70 -9.57
N ARG A 231 3.70 -9.79 -8.87
CA ARG A 231 5.04 -10.40 -9.03
C ARG A 231 5.30 -10.97 -10.42
N ASP A 232 4.24 -11.33 -11.14
CA ASP A 232 4.32 -11.91 -12.49
C ASP A 232 4.39 -10.81 -13.58
N VAL A 233 4.39 -9.53 -13.19
CA VAL A 233 4.65 -8.42 -14.11
C VAL A 233 6.14 -8.38 -14.39
N ASP A 234 6.53 -8.87 -15.57
CA ASP A 234 7.91 -8.86 -16.01
C ASP A 234 8.38 -7.43 -16.31
N GLN A 235 9.53 -7.07 -15.76
CA GLN A 235 10.23 -5.80 -15.99
C GLN A 235 11.61 -6.12 -16.55
N ASN A 236 11.65 -6.68 -17.76
CA ASN A 236 12.89 -7.05 -18.42
C ASN A 236 13.45 -5.87 -19.24
N PRO A 237 14.52 -5.21 -18.81
CA PRO A 237 15.09 -4.09 -19.54
C PRO A 237 15.66 -4.50 -20.89
N ASP A 238 16.12 -5.75 -21.03
CA ASP A 238 16.68 -6.26 -22.29
C ASP A 238 15.60 -6.28 -23.37
N VAL A 239 14.39 -6.75 -23.03
CA VAL A 239 13.25 -6.70 -23.95
C VAL A 239 12.91 -5.26 -24.33
N VAL A 240 12.94 -4.33 -23.39
CA VAL A 240 12.69 -2.91 -23.70
C VAL A 240 13.77 -2.36 -24.63
N ARG A 241 15.04 -2.73 -24.45
CA ARG A 241 16.16 -2.35 -25.33
C ARG A 241 16.01 -2.91 -26.73
N ASP A 242 15.52 -4.13 -26.89
CA ASP A 242 15.28 -4.74 -28.20
C ASP A 242 14.28 -3.93 -29.03
N PHE A 243 13.24 -3.38 -28.40
CA PHE A 243 12.22 -2.55 -29.06
C PHE A 243 12.52 -1.04 -29.02
N TYR A 244 13.56 -0.62 -28.31
CA TYR A 244 13.86 0.80 -28.09
C TYR A 244 14.04 1.61 -29.38
N PRO A 245 14.77 1.14 -30.41
CA PRO A 245 14.96 1.91 -31.64
C PRO A 245 13.64 2.28 -32.33
N GLU A 246 12.71 1.33 -32.44
CA GLU A 246 11.40 1.53 -33.06
C GLU A 246 10.55 2.50 -32.23
N MET A 247 10.57 2.37 -30.90
CA MET A 247 9.85 3.27 -30.00
C MET A 247 10.41 4.70 -30.04
N ALA A 248 11.74 4.85 -30.01
CA ALA A 248 12.41 6.15 -30.01
C ALA A 248 12.12 6.91 -31.31
N GLU A 249 12.19 6.23 -32.46
CA GLU A 249 11.78 6.78 -33.75
C GLU A 249 10.30 7.19 -33.75
N ARG A 250 9.42 6.29 -33.29
CA ARG A 250 7.97 6.52 -33.30
C ARG A 250 7.54 7.67 -32.38
N LEU A 251 8.21 7.84 -31.25
CA LEU A 251 7.93 8.89 -30.27
C LEU A 251 8.61 10.23 -30.61
N GLY A 252 9.64 10.20 -31.46
CA GLY A 252 10.46 11.36 -31.80
C GLY A 252 11.31 11.79 -30.61
N VAL A 253 12.07 10.85 -30.03
CA VAL A 253 13.02 11.11 -28.92
C VAL A 253 14.18 11.95 -29.43
N ASP A 254 14.55 13.03 -28.72
CA ASP A 254 15.55 13.99 -29.19
C ASP A 254 16.99 13.45 -29.14
N ALA A 255 17.31 12.72 -28.06
CA ALA A 255 18.61 12.14 -27.82
C ALA A 255 18.49 10.64 -27.44
N PRO A 256 18.29 9.75 -28.43
CA PRO A 256 18.13 8.33 -28.16
C PRO A 256 19.35 7.72 -27.46
N ASP A 257 19.11 7.05 -26.34
CA ASP A 257 20.10 6.33 -25.53
C ASP A 257 19.48 4.99 -25.08
N PRO A 258 19.78 3.88 -25.80
CA PRO A 258 19.26 2.56 -25.47
C PRO A 258 19.76 2.01 -24.13
N ASP A 259 20.97 2.39 -23.71
CA ASP A 259 21.57 1.88 -22.47
C ASP A 259 20.87 2.48 -21.26
N ARG A 260 20.53 3.78 -21.35
CA ARG A 260 19.78 4.51 -20.31
C ARG A 260 18.26 4.47 -20.48
N LEU A 261 17.76 3.93 -21.59
CA LEU A 261 16.35 3.93 -21.97
C LEU A 261 15.73 5.35 -21.94
N ASN A 262 16.39 6.30 -22.60
CA ASN A 262 15.91 7.68 -22.64
C ASN A 262 14.66 7.81 -23.53
N PHE A 263 13.54 8.31 -23.00
CA PHE A 263 12.33 8.58 -23.79
C PHE A 263 11.98 10.07 -23.85
N ASP A 264 12.90 10.94 -23.45
CA ASP A 264 12.67 12.38 -23.38
C ASP A 264 12.57 13.00 -24.78
N ARG A 265 11.62 13.92 -24.91
CA ARG A 265 11.44 14.75 -26.09
C ARG A 265 10.90 16.11 -25.68
N GLU A 266 11.38 17.16 -26.32
CA GLU A 266 10.96 18.53 -26.11
C GLU A 266 10.10 18.99 -27.29
N LEU A 267 8.84 19.30 -27.00
CA LEU A 267 7.95 19.90 -27.98
C LEU A 267 7.73 21.37 -27.62
N VAL A 268 8.21 22.27 -28.48
CA VAL A 268 7.93 23.70 -28.34
C VAL A 268 6.47 23.94 -28.73
N GLY A 269 5.61 24.04 -27.71
CA GLY A 269 4.23 24.47 -27.88
C GLY A 269 4.15 25.91 -28.37
N ARG A 270 3.04 26.29 -29.02
CA ARG A 270 2.76 27.71 -29.24
C ARG A 270 2.49 28.36 -27.89
N PRO A 271 3.28 29.36 -27.45
CA PRO A 271 3.00 30.04 -26.20
C PRO A 271 1.63 30.70 -26.31
N GLY A 272 0.69 30.26 -25.48
CA GLY A 272 -0.55 31.00 -25.27
C GLY A 272 -0.24 32.33 -24.59
N GLU A 273 -1.07 33.35 -24.80
CA GLU A 273 -0.97 34.58 -24.03
C GLU A 273 -1.38 34.32 -22.56
N GLY A 274 -0.52 34.73 -21.62
CA GLY A 274 -0.81 34.67 -20.19
C GLY A 274 -0.67 33.29 -19.54
N ARG A 275 -1.30 33.15 -18.36
CA ARG A 275 -1.34 31.91 -17.55
C ARG A 275 -2.80 31.54 -17.27
N PRO A 276 -3.52 30.94 -18.23
CA PRO A 276 -4.93 30.61 -18.04
C PRO A 276 -5.09 29.48 -17.03
N ASN A 277 -6.23 29.45 -16.34
CA ASN A 277 -6.65 28.28 -15.58
C ASN A 277 -6.99 27.12 -16.55
N VAL A 278 -6.56 25.91 -16.22
CA VAL A 278 -6.84 24.71 -17.02
C VAL A 278 -7.79 23.80 -16.26
N VAL A 279 -8.94 23.50 -16.86
CA VAL A 279 -9.97 22.62 -16.28
C VAL A 279 -10.15 21.41 -17.18
N ILE A 280 -9.92 20.21 -16.63
CA ILE A 280 -10.11 18.94 -17.34
C ILE A 280 -11.31 18.23 -16.74
N VAL A 281 -12.31 17.93 -17.57
CA VAL A 281 -13.52 17.21 -17.16
C VAL A 281 -13.53 15.83 -17.82
N LEU A 282 -13.32 14.79 -17.02
CA LEU A 282 -13.44 13.40 -17.45
C LEU A 282 -14.90 12.95 -17.34
N LEU A 283 -15.53 12.69 -18.49
CA LEU A 283 -16.95 12.34 -18.58
C LEU A 283 -17.12 10.81 -18.46
N GLU A 284 -17.66 10.35 -17.34
CA GLU A 284 -17.86 8.93 -17.03
C GLU A 284 -18.78 8.25 -18.05
N SER A 285 -18.31 7.15 -18.65
CA SER A 285 -19.08 6.31 -19.58
C SER A 285 -19.70 7.03 -20.79
N LEU A 286 -19.21 8.23 -21.13
CA LEU A 286 -19.61 8.96 -22.33
C LEU A 286 -18.95 8.33 -23.57
N ALA A 287 -19.74 8.15 -24.63
CA ALA A 287 -19.27 7.62 -25.91
C ALA A 287 -19.83 8.47 -27.05
N TYR A 288 -19.09 8.57 -28.17
CA TYR A 288 -19.46 9.41 -29.31
C TYR A 288 -20.90 9.19 -29.77
N TYR A 289 -21.32 7.95 -30.00
CA TYR A 289 -22.69 7.62 -30.45
C TYR A 289 -23.82 8.04 -29.50
N LYS A 290 -23.49 8.39 -28.24
CA LYS A 290 -24.46 8.87 -27.24
C LYS A 290 -24.63 10.39 -27.28
N THR A 291 -24.09 11.09 -28.27
CA THR A 291 -24.11 12.57 -28.34
C THR A 291 -24.92 13.05 -29.53
N GLY A 292 -25.53 14.23 -29.45
CA GLY A 292 -26.30 14.80 -30.55
C GLY A 292 -25.40 15.08 -31.77
N PHE A 293 -24.19 15.62 -31.57
CA PHE A 293 -23.20 15.89 -32.63
C PHE A 293 -22.66 14.64 -33.36
N SER A 294 -22.97 13.44 -32.86
CA SER A 294 -22.75 12.17 -33.58
C SER A 294 -23.80 11.86 -34.63
N GLY A 295 -24.88 12.66 -34.71
CA GLY A 295 -26.07 12.39 -35.50
C GLY A 295 -27.11 11.54 -34.76
N ASN A 296 -27.04 11.44 -33.43
CA ASN A 296 -28.02 10.68 -32.65
C ASN A 296 -29.39 11.39 -32.70
N PRO A 297 -30.46 10.75 -33.21
CA PRO A 297 -31.76 11.39 -33.41
C PRO A 297 -32.49 11.76 -32.11
N LEU A 298 -32.03 11.25 -30.95
CA LEU A 298 -32.61 11.58 -29.65
C LEU A 298 -32.10 12.91 -29.07
N ASP A 299 -31.05 13.50 -29.67
CA ASP A 299 -30.36 14.70 -29.18
C ASP A 299 -30.14 14.71 -27.65
N PRO A 300 -29.45 13.69 -27.10
CA PRO A 300 -29.39 13.48 -25.65
C PRO A 300 -28.40 14.40 -24.91
N SER A 301 -27.65 15.26 -25.61
CA SER A 301 -26.54 16.02 -25.02
C SER A 301 -26.48 17.50 -25.42
N PRO A 302 -27.60 18.26 -25.39
CA PRO A 302 -27.69 19.61 -25.97
C PRO A 302 -26.63 20.59 -25.44
N ASN A 303 -26.28 20.52 -24.15
CA ASN A 303 -25.24 21.37 -23.56
C ASN A 303 -23.83 21.01 -24.05
N LEU A 304 -23.54 19.72 -24.24
CA LEU A 304 -22.25 19.26 -24.77
C LEU A 304 -22.15 19.58 -26.26
N ASP A 305 -23.27 19.53 -26.97
CA ASP A 305 -23.39 19.91 -28.38
C ASP A 305 -23.10 21.39 -28.60
N ALA A 306 -23.63 22.27 -27.73
CA ALA A 306 -23.30 23.69 -27.76
C ALA A 306 -21.79 23.92 -27.55
N LEU A 307 -21.18 23.27 -26.55
CA LEU A 307 -19.73 23.33 -26.32
C LEU A 307 -18.92 22.83 -27.53
N ALA A 308 -19.42 21.80 -28.22
CA ALA A 308 -18.76 21.27 -29.41
C ALA A 308 -18.85 22.21 -30.62
N GLN A 309 -19.86 23.09 -30.69
CA GLN A 309 -20.01 24.11 -31.73
C GLN A 309 -19.15 25.35 -31.47
N GLU A 310 -18.98 25.73 -30.20
CA GLU A 310 -18.18 26.89 -29.79
C GLU A 310 -16.69 26.56 -29.60
N GLY A 311 -16.33 25.28 -29.55
CA GLY A 311 -14.98 24.80 -29.26
C GLY A 311 -14.35 23.96 -30.38
N VAL A 312 -13.29 23.25 -30.02
CA VAL A 312 -12.59 22.31 -30.92
C VAL A 312 -13.05 20.88 -30.63
N LEU A 313 -13.80 20.29 -31.56
CA LEU A 313 -14.27 18.91 -31.46
C LEU A 313 -13.34 17.93 -32.20
N PHE A 314 -12.79 16.97 -31.46
CA PHE A 314 -12.06 15.84 -32.04
C PHE A 314 -13.01 14.67 -32.34
N ARG A 315 -13.53 14.60 -33.58
CA ARG A 315 -14.47 13.53 -34.02
C ARG A 315 -13.86 12.12 -34.08
N ARG A 316 -12.53 12.03 -34.04
CA ARG A 316 -11.76 10.77 -34.09
C ARG A 316 -10.86 10.61 -32.86
N PHE A 317 -11.43 10.89 -31.70
CA PHE A 317 -10.78 10.68 -30.40
C PHE A 317 -11.19 9.32 -29.83
N TYR A 318 -10.21 8.46 -29.55
CA TYR A 318 -10.44 7.11 -29.06
C TYR A 318 -9.83 6.96 -27.67
N ALA A 319 -10.62 6.43 -26.73
CA ALA A 319 -10.08 6.02 -25.44
C ALA A 319 -9.13 4.83 -25.67
N PRO A 320 -7.91 4.84 -25.11
CA PRO A 320 -6.94 3.77 -25.34
C PRO A 320 -7.37 2.45 -24.69
N HIS A 321 -8.27 2.50 -23.70
CA HIS A 321 -8.80 1.32 -23.03
C HIS A 321 -10.20 1.57 -22.45
N GLY A 322 -10.99 0.50 -22.33
CA GLY A 322 -12.23 0.50 -21.55
C GLY A 322 -11.99 0.54 -20.04
N GLY A 323 -12.84 1.28 -19.31
CA GLY A 323 -12.85 1.33 -17.85
C GLY A 323 -12.17 2.57 -17.25
N THR A 324 -12.84 3.21 -16.29
CA THR A 324 -12.47 4.52 -15.75
C THR A 324 -11.05 4.57 -15.18
N ALA A 325 -10.60 3.52 -14.49
CA ALA A 325 -9.27 3.51 -13.86
C ALA A 325 -8.11 3.51 -14.88
N ARG A 326 -8.30 2.87 -16.03
CA ARG A 326 -7.31 2.85 -17.13
C ARG A 326 -7.34 4.18 -17.88
N ALA A 327 -8.54 4.70 -18.14
CA ALA A 327 -8.72 6.02 -18.75
C ALA A 327 -8.08 7.14 -17.89
N VAL A 328 -8.26 7.09 -16.57
CA VAL A 328 -7.64 8.04 -15.62
C VAL A 328 -6.12 7.92 -15.67
N PHE A 329 -5.56 6.70 -15.59
CA PHE A 329 -4.11 6.49 -15.68
C PHE A 329 -3.56 7.08 -16.98
N SER A 330 -4.10 6.68 -18.13
CA SER A 330 -3.62 7.15 -19.43
C SER A 330 -3.79 8.64 -19.66
N SER A 331 -4.88 9.23 -19.16
CA SER A 331 -5.09 10.69 -19.28
C SER A 331 -4.07 11.49 -18.48
N PHE A 332 -3.52 10.92 -17.40
CA PHE A 332 -2.59 11.64 -16.51
C PHE A 332 -1.14 11.37 -16.87
N THR A 333 -0.78 10.14 -17.25
CA THR A 333 0.59 9.77 -17.58
C THR A 333 0.90 9.95 -19.07
N GLY A 334 -0.12 9.99 -19.93
CA GLY A 334 0.07 9.89 -21.39
C GLY A 334 0.45 8.47 -21.86
N LEU A 335 0.47 7.48 -20.96
CA LEU A 335 0.85 6.10 -21.25
C LEU A 335 -0.37 5.18 -21.32
N PRO A 336 -0.42 4.21 -22.25
CA PRO A 336 -1.45 3.18 -22.22
C PRO A 336 -1.35 2.35 -20.93
N ASP A 337 -2.49 2.02 -20.32
CA ASP A 337 -2.50 1.07 -19.20
C ASP A 337 -2.34 -0.37 -19.74
N VAL A 338 -1.14 -0.92 -19.59
CA VAL A 338 -0.76 -2.27 -20.03
C VAL A 338 -0.70 -3.29 -18.89
N GLU A 339 -1.17 -2.94 -17.68
CA GLU A 339 -1.12 -3.84 -16.52
C GLU A 339 -1.99 -5.10 -16.75
N PRO A 340 -1.40 -6.32 -16.70
CA PRO A 340 -2.12 -7.55 -17.00
C PRO A 340 -3.07 -7.99 -15.87
N ASN A 341 -2.76 -7.70 -14.60
CA ASN A 341 -3.55 -8.24 -13.49
C ASN A 341 -4.91 -7.55 -13.33
N LYS A 342 -4.90 -6.20 -13.30
CA LYS A 342 -6.12 -5.38 -13.19
C LYS A 342 -5.95 -4.06 -13.93
N THR A 343 -5.35 -3.08 -13.28
CA THR A 343 -5.16 -1.71 -13.78
C THR A 343 -3.92 -1.14 -13.11
N SER A 344 -3.22 -0.26 -13.81
CA SER A 344 -1.97 0.33 -13.32
C SER A 344 -2.12 1.06 -11.99
N THR A 345 -3.25 1.77 -11.80
CA THR A 345 -3.62 2.43 -10.53
C THR A 345 -3.71 1.50 -9.30
N ARG A 346 -3.80 0.18 -9.51
CA ARG A 346 -3.85 -0.82 -8.43
C ARG A 346 -2.50 -1.46 -8.14
N ASN A 347 -1.50 -1.23 -8.98
CA ASN A 347 -0.16 -1.73 -8.80
C ASN A 347 0.64 -0.72 -7.95
N PRO A 348 1.04 -1.09 -6.72
CA PRO A 348 1.78 -0.17 -5.85
C PRO A 348 3.17 0.20 -6.38
N LEU A 349 3.74 -0.58 -7.31
CA LEU A 349 5.09 -0.39 -7.85
C LEU A 349 5.18 0.72 -8.91
N ILE A 350 4.05 1.20 -9.43
CA ILE A 350 4.01 2.23 -10.49
C ILE A 350 3.21 3.47 -10.05
N VAL A 351 3.21 3.72 -8.74
CA VAL A 351 2.53 4.88 -8.15
C VAL A 351 3.28 6.16 -8.46
N ASN A 352 4.61 6.14 -8.38
CA ASN A 352 5.45 7.28 -8.71
C ASN A 352 5.58 7.40 -10.23
N GLN A 353 5.04 8.47 -10.81
CA GLN A 353 4.94 8.67 -12.26
C GLN A 353 5.14 10.15 -12.59
N HIS A 354 5.85 10.43 -13.68
CA HIS A 354 5.77 11.75 -14.29
C HIS A 354 4.42 11.89 -14.99
N THR A 355 3.64 12.88 -14.58
CA THR A 355 2.29 13.13 -15.09
C THR A 355 2.24 14.47 -15.83
N LEU A 356 1.23 14.63 -16.69
CA LEU A 356 0.90 15.90 -17.36
C LEU A 356 0.84 17.08 -16.37
N PHE A 357 0.40 16.82 -15.14
CA PHE A 357 0.28 17.86 -14.12
C PHE A 357 1.61 18.38 -13.61
N ASN A 358 2.71 17.63 -13.77
CA ASN A 358 4.04 18.09 -13.37
C ASN A 358 4.51 19.28 -14.21
N SER A 359 4.06 19.39 -15.48
CA SER A 359 4.36 20.52 -16.36
C SER A 359 3.70 21.85 -15.94
N PHE A 360 2.65 21.82 -15.12
CA PHE A 360 1.96 23.02 -14.63
C PHE A 360 2.66 23.61 -13.40
N VAL A 361 3.87 24.14 -13.60
CA VAL A 361 4.67 24.77 -12.53
C VAL A 361 4.04 26.10 -12.11
N GLY A 362 3.91 26.31 -10.80
CA GLY A 362 3.31 27.53 -10.23
C GLY A 362 1.78 27.60 -10.27
N TYR A 363 1.12 26.51 -10.69
CA TYR A 363 -0.33 26.35 -10.61
C TYR A 363 -0.74 25.65 -9.32
N GLU A 364 -1.85 26.08 -8.73
CA GLU A 364 -2.57 25.28 -7.75
C GLU A 364 -3.32 24.15 -8.47
N LYS A 365 -3.19 22.92 -7.96
CA LYS A 365 -3.71 21.72 -8.62
C LYS A 365 -4.81 21.10 -7.78
N PHE A 366 -5.99 20.98 -8.38
CA PHE A 366 -7.16 20.42 -7.70
C PHE A 366 -7.68 19.21 -8.46
N TYR A 367 -8.07 18.19 -7.70
CA TYR A 367 -8.76 17.02 -8.23
C TYR A 367 -10.07 16.81 -7.46
N PHE A 368 -11.18 16.82 -8.19
CA PHE A 368 -12.52 16.64 -7.64
C PHE A 368 -13.09 15.31 -8.09
N LEU A 369 -13.63 14.54 -7.14
CA LEU A 369 -14.29 13.26 -7.39
C LEU A 369 -15.48 13.14 -6.45
N GLY A 370 -16.67 12.90 -7.00
CA GLY A 370 -17.88 12.67 -6.19
C GLY A 370 -17.86 11.36 -5.41
N GLY A 371 -17.05 10.39 -5.84
CA GLY A 371 -16.81 9.12 -5.17
C GLY A 371 -15.52 9.10 -4.32
N SER A 372 -15.13 7.90 -3.89
CA SER A 372 -13.89 7.72 -3.11
C SER A 372 -12.70 7.41 -4.02
N ALA A 373 -11.61 8.17 -3.89
CA ALA A 373 -10.33 7.87 -4.57
C ALA A 373 -9.68 6.56 -4.08
N SER A 374 -10.22 5.94 -3.02
CA SER A 374 -9.84 4.57 -2.65
C SER A 374 -10.42 3.54 -3.63
N TRP A 375 -11.49 3.85 -4.37
CA TRP A 375 -11.92 3.08 -5.53
C TRP A 375 -10.74 2.99 -6.50
N ALA A 376 -10.47 1.78 -6.97
CA ALA A 376 -9.35 1.52 -7.86
C ALA A 376 -7.94 1.92 -7.37
N ASN A 377 -7.76 2.30 -6.10
CA ASN A 377 -6.49 2.81 -5.56
C ASN A 377 -5.92 4.06 -6.26
N ILE A 378 -6.77 4.81 -6.99
CA ILE A 378 -6.37 5.99 -7.75
C ILE A 378 -5.77 7.09 -6.86
N ARG A 379 -6.15 7.12 -5.57
CA ARG A 379 -5.58 8.03 -4.56
C ARG A 379 -4.06 8.09 -4.60
N ALA A 380 -3.39 6.94 -4.68
CA ALA A 380 -1.94 6.90 -4.59
C ALA A 380 -1.30 7.60 -5.79
N LEU A 381 -1.78 7.30 -7.00
CA LEU A 381 -1.35 7.97 -8.23
C LEU A 381 -1.61 9.49 -8.17
N LEU A 382 -2.77 9.90 -7.65
CA LEU A 382 -3.12 11.32 -7.57
C LEU A 382 -2.27 12.08 -6.55
N LYS A 383 -2.24 11.59 -5.31
CA LYS A 383 -1.66 12.34 -4.17
C LYS A 383 -0.14 12.32 -4.13
N THR A 384 0.48 11.36 -4.82
CA THR A 384 1.95 11.29 -4.91
C THR A 384 2.46 12.17 -6.04
N ASN A 385 1.74 12.25 -7.17
CA ASN A 385 2.25 12.94 -8.37
C ASN A 385 1.66 14.33 -8.62
N ILE A 386 0.53 14.67 -7.99
CA ILE A 386 -0.10 15.98 -8.07
C ILE A 386 0.12 16.72 -6.74
N PRO A 387 1.13 17.61 -6.66
CA PRO A 387 1.40 18.41 -5.47
C PRO A 387 0.32 19.42 -5.14
#